data_AF-A0A2V6K5V4-F1
#
_entry.id   AF-A0A2V6K5V4-F1
#
_cell.length_a   1.000
_cell.length_b   1.000
_cell.length_c   1.000
_cell.angle_alpha   90.00
_cell.angle_beta   90.00
_cell.angle_gamma   90.00
#
_symmetry.space_group_name_H-M   'P 1'
#
loop_
_entity.id
_entity.type
_entity.pdbx_description
1 polymer ?
#
loop_
_entity_poly.entity_id
_entity_poly.type
_entity_poly.pdbx_seq_one_letter_code
_entity_poly.pdbx_strand_id
1 'polypeptide(L)'
;MASMKTAGTLMLVFTMGVALTLQAIAETQADTASYGSYPANYKEIVKQWLNKQLIDPDSARIEWNGEPKPADLGKNGEHLCGYLVNFTVNARNRFGGYTGNQKHAVLIRNGAVIKGLGFGY
;
A
#
# COMPACT_ATOMS: atom_id res chain seq x y z
N MET A 1 28.80 -21.11 -60.86
CA MET A 1 29.07 -21.26 -59.41
C MET A 1 30.13 -20.24 -59.04
N ALA A 2 30.04 -19.35 -58.06
CA ALA A 2 29.06 -18.99 -57.04
C ALA A 2 29.26 -17.47 -56.77
N SER A 3 28.21 -16.66 -56.80
CA SER A 3 27.38 -16.24 -55.65
C SER A 3 28.01 -15.17 -54.75
N MET A 4 27.45 -13.96 -54.86
CA MET A 4 27.57 -12.77 -54.02
C MET A 4 27.14 -13.05 -52.56
N LYS A 5 27.62 -12.26 -51.57
CA LYS A 5 26.81 -11.44 -50.63
C LYS A 5 27.54 -11.00 -49.33
N THR A 6 27.70 -9.68 -49.22
CA THR A 6 27.42 -8.80 -48.06
C THR A 6 27.62 -9.32 -46.63
N ALA A 7 28.63 -8.77 -45.93
CA ALA A 7 28.73 -8.80 -44.47
C ALA A 7 27.77 -7.76 -43.86
N GLY A 8 26.85 -8.22 -43.01
CA GLY A 8 25.84 -7.38 -42.35
C GLY A 8 26.38 -6.71 -41.09
N THR A 9 26.14 -5.40 -40.96
CA THR A 9 26.31 -4.67 -39.70
C THR A 9 24.99 -4.73 -38.94
N LEU A 10 24.94 -5.57 -37.90
CA LEU A 10 23.87 -5.56 -36.91
C LEU A 10 24.31 -4.66 -35.74
N MET A 11 23.84 -3.41 -35.70
CA MET A 11 23.90 -2.62 -34.46
C MET A 11 22.47 -2.50 -33.92
N LEU A 12 22.20 -3.36 -32.94
CA LEU A 12 20.94 -3.49 -32.25
C LEU A 12 20.65 -2.20 -31.45
N VAL A 13 19.51 -1.60 -31.72
CA VAL A 13 18.93 -0.46 -30.99
C VAL A 13 18.63 -0.90 -29.55
N PHE A 14 19.26 -0.26 -28.55
CA PHE A 14 18.90 -0.46 -27.14
C PHE A 14 19.15 0.80 -26.29
N THR A 15 18.46 1.89 -26.59
CA THR A 15 18.56 3.13 -25.79
C THR A 15 17.26 3.52 -25.06
N MET A 16 16.19 2.72 -25.17
CA MET A 16 14.87 3.08 -24.62
C MET A 16 14.50 2.35 -23.31
N GLY A 17 15.49 1.82 -22.58
CA GLY A 17 15.28 1.16 -21.28
C GLY A 17 15.70 2.00 -20.06
N VAL A 18 16.61 2.96 -20.23
CA VAL A 18 17.21 3.69 -19.10
C VAL A 18 16.28 4.76 -18.53
N ALA A 19 15.53 5.47 -19.38
CA ALA A 19 14.67 6.58 -18.94
C ALA A 19 13.54 6.15 -18.00
N LEU A 20 12.93 4.98 -18.23
CA LEU A 20 11.84 4.46 -17.39
C LEU A 20 12.31 4.07 -15.98
N THR A 21 13.54 3.58 -15.85
CA THR A 21 14.08 3.15 -14.55
C THR A 21 14.39 4.32 -13.62
N LEU A 22 14.92 5.44 -14.13
CA LEU A 22 15.22 6.62 -13.31
C LEU A 22 13.96 7.30 -12.77
N GLN A 23 12.90 7.37 -13.58
CA GLN A 23 11.64 8.00 -13.20
C GLN A 23 11.01 7.29 -12.00
N ALA A 24 10.89 5.95 -12.06
CA ALA A 24 10.28 5.16 -11.00
C ALA A 24 11.06 5.22 -9.67
N ILE A 25 12.41 5.28 -9.74
CA ILE A 25 13.25 5.41 -8.55
C ILE A 25 13.05 6.81 -7.91
N ALA A 26 13.01 7.87 -8.72
CA ALA A 26 12.78 9.22 -8.23
C ALA A 26 11.40 9.40 -7.59
N GLU A 27 10.35 8.87 -8.21
CA GLU A 27 8.99 8.86 -7.65
C GLU A 27 8.92 8.08 -6.33
N THR A 28 9.49 6.87 -6.29
CA THR A 28 9.55 6.05 -5.07
C THR A 28 10.31 6.75 -3.94
N GLN A 29 11.41 7.44 -4.26
CA GLN A 29 12.22 8.16 -3.27
C GLN A 29 11.50 9.41 -2.75
N ALA A 30 10.80 10.16 -3.61
CA ALA A 30 9.97 11.30 -3.21
C ALA A 30 8.80 10.86 -2.32
N ASP A 31 8.13 9.76 -2.68
CA ASP A 31 7.07 9.17 -1.88
C ASP A 31 7.59 8.70 -0.52
N THR A 32 8.77 8.08 -0.49
CA THR A 32 9.39 7.64 0.76
C THR A 32 9.73 8.82 1.68
N ALA A 33 10.20 9.93 1.12
CA ALA A 33 10.51 11.15 1.87
C ALA A 33 9.25 11.79 2.47
N SER A 34 8.13 11.78 1.74
CA SER A 34 6.88 12.42 2.18
C SER A 34 6.02 11.50 3.08
N TYR A 35 5.78 10.26 2.64
CA TYR A 35 4.82 9.32 3.23
C TYR A 35 5.48 8.18 4.03
N GLY A 36 6.81 8.10 4.06
CA GLY A 36 7.56 7.01 4.70
C GLY A 36 7.69 5.79 3.79
N SER A 37 8.26 4.69 4.30
CA SER A 37 8.43 3.48 3.49
C SER A 37 7.11 2.82 3.13
N TYR A 38 6.96 2.40 1.87
CA TYR A 38 5.78 1.67 1.38
C TYR A 38 5.57 0.38 2.20
N PRO A 39 4.38 0.16 2.79
CA PRO A 39 4.12 -0.97 3.67
C PRO A 39 3.79 -2.24 2.87
N ALA A 40 4.80 -2.93 2.34
CA ALA A 40 4.61 -4.17 1.60
C ALA A 40 3.84 -5.24 2.40
N ASN A 41 4.00 -5.25 3.73
CA ASN A 41 3.32 -6.15 4.65
C ASN A 41 2.09 -5.51 5.34
N TYR A 42 1.42 -4.56 4.69
CA TYR A 42 0.28 -3.82 5.27
C TYR A 42 -0.81 -4.72 5.87
N LYS A 43 -1.06 -5.91 5.29
CA LYS A 43 -2.06 -6.85 5.79
C LYS A 43 -1.73 -7.34 7.20
N GLU A 44 -0.46 -7.60 7.48
CA GLU A 44 0.02 -8.02 8.81
C GLU A 44 -0.05 -6.88 9.80
N ILE A 45 0.38 -5.69 9.39
CA ILE A 45 0.31 -4.47 10.20
C ILE A 45 -1.13 -4.19 10.63
N VAL A 46 -2.08 -4.24 9.68
CA VAL A 46 -3.51 -4.02 9.95
C VAL A 46 -4.06 -5.11 10.87
N LYS A 47 -3.73 -6.39 10.66
CA LYS A 47 -4.16 -7.48 11.55
C LYS A 47 -3.65 -7.29 12.98
N GLN A 48 -2.38 -6.97 13.16
CA GLN A 48 -1.79 -6.71 14.49
C GLN A 48 -2.45 -5.51 15.17
N TRP A 49 -2.80 -4.48 14.40
CA TRP A 49 -3.52 -3.34 14.92
C TRP A 49 -4.96 -3.72 15.31
N LEU A 50 -5.69 -4.46 14.47
CA LEU A 50 -7.06 -4.95 14.74
C LEU A 50 -7.13 -5.86 15.97
N ASN A 51 -6.08 -6.63 16.27
CA ASN A 51 -5.99 -7.43 17.50
C ASN A 51 -6.11 -6.59 18.78
N LYS A 52 -5.82 -5.29 18.69
CA LYS A 52 -5.96 -4.34 19.80
C LYS A 52 -7.28 -3.57 19.76
N GLN A 53 -8.02 -3.59 18.64
CA GLN A 53 -9.25 -2.81 18.45
C GLN A 53 -10.52 -3.65 18.59
N LEU A 54 -10.50 -4.92 18.17
CA LEU A 54 -11.68 -5.78 18.11
C LEU A 54 -11.90 -6.50 19.44
N ILE A 55 -13.18 -6.72 19.78
CA ILE A 55 -13.57 -7.50 20.98
C ILE A 55 -13.19 -8.98 20.84
N ASP A 56 -13.41 -9.57 19.66
CA ASP A 56 -13.01 -10.94 19.32
C ASP A 56 -12.15 -10.90 18.04
N PRO A 57 -10.84 -10.64 18.16
CA PRO A 57 -9.95 -10.54 17.00
C PRO A 57 -9.86 -11.81 16.17
N ASP A 58 -9.92 -12.98 16.79
CA ASP A 58 -9.79 -14.27 16.11
C ASP A 58 -10.98 -14.55 15.19
N SER A 59 -12.12 -13.90 15.43
CA SER A 59 -13.29 -13.94 14.55
C SER A 59 -13.20 -13.06 13.31
N ALA A 60 -12.19 -12.18 13.21
CA ALA A 60 -12.16 -11.12 12.22
C ALA A 60 -12.09 -11.66 10.79
N ARG A 61 -13.07 -11.27 9.97
CA ARG A 61 -13.11 -11.51 8.54
C ARG A 61 -12.80 -10.19 7.83
N ILE A 62 -11.66 -10.13 7.15
CA ILE A 62 -11.17 -8.91 6.51
C ILE A 62 -11.23 -9.06 4.99
N GLU A 63 -11.88 -8.10 4.35
CA GLU A 63 -11.84 -7.90 2.91
C GLU A 63 -11.00 -6.66 2.59
N TRP A 64 -9.97 -6.82 1.77
CA TRP A 64 -9.06 -5.74 1.39
C TRP A 64 -9.63 -4.96 0.21
N ASN A 65 -9.76 -3.63 0.35
CA ASN A 65 -10.35 -2.79 -0.68
C ASN A 65 -9.28 -2.02 -1.49
N GLY A 66 -8.21 -2.74 -1.85
CA GLY A 66 -7.10 -2.24 -2.65
C GLY A 66 -5.76 -2.21 -1.92
N GLU A 67 -4.73 -1.80 -2.65
CA GLU A 67 -3.38 -1.60 -2.13
C GLU A 67 -3.25 -0.28 -1.35
N PRO A 68 -2.24 -0.16 -0.46
CA PRO A 68 -1.91 1.08 0.21
C PRO A 68 -1.70 2.24 -0.78
N LYS A 69 -2.33 3.39 -0.52
CA LYS A 69 -2.20 4.60 -1.35
C LYS A 69 -1.64 5.75 -0.53
N PRO A 70 -0.71 6.56 -1.06
CA PRO A 70 -0.22 7.74 -0.35
C PRO A 70 -1.39 8.69 -0.03
N ALA A 71 -1.40 9.23 1.19
CA ALA A 71 -2.42 10.15 1.66
C ALA A 71 -1.85 11.10 2.72
N ASP A 72 -2.32 12.33 2.70
CA ASP A 72 -2.15 13.30 3.78
C ASP A 72 -3.51 13.55 4.44
N LEU A 73 -3.63 13.19 5.70
CA LEU A 73 -4.84 13.35 6.50
C LEU A 73 -4.74 14.50 7.51
N GLY A 74 -3.75 15.36 7.31
CA GLY A 74 -3.51 16.57 8.08
C GLY A 74 -4.67 17.57 8.00
N LYS A 75 -4.76 18.45 9.00
CA LYS A 75 -5.74 19.55 9.06
C LYS A 75 -5.05 20.80 9.60
N ASN A 76 -5.55 21.98 9.22
CA ASN A 76 -5.10 23.27 9.77
C ASN A 76 -3.58 23.51 9.66
N GLY A 77 -2.95 23.06 8.57
CA GLY A 77 -1.51 23.21 8.35
C GLY A 77 -0.62 22.14 8.99
N GLU A 78 -1.21 21.19 9.72
CA GLU A 78 -0.51 19.95 10.10
C GLU A 78 -0.50 19.00 8.90
N HIS A 79 0.60 18.26 8.72
CA HIS A 79 0.72 17.18 7.76
C HIS A 79 0.71 15.83 8.48
N LEU A 80 -0.22 14.96 8.10
CA LEU A 80 -0.27 13.59 8.57
C LEU A 80 -0.18 12.64 7.38
N CYS A 81 1.05 12.54 6.86
CA CYS A 81 1.37 11.76 5.68
C CYS A 81 1.63 10.30 6.01
N GLY A 82 1.09 9.40 5.19
CA GLY A 82 1.37 7.97 5.21
C GLY A 82 0.70 7.25 4.05
N TYR A 83 0.62 5.93 4.12
CA TYR A 83 -0.12 5.09 3.19
C TYR A 83 -1.46 4.68 3.80
N LEU A 84 -2.54 5.10 3.15
CA LEU A 84 -3.90 4.76 3.51
C LEU A 84 -4.27 3.36 2.99
N VAL A 85 -4.73 2.51 3.89
CA VAL A 85 -5.19 1.15 3.58
C VAL A 85 -6.68 1.07 3.89
N ASN A 86 -7.49 0.82 2.87
CA ASN A 86 -8.94 0.66 3.00
C ASN A 86 -9.30 -0.83 3.09
N PHE A 87 -10.17 -1.16 4.04
CA PHE A 87 -10.63 -2.53 4.23
C PHE A 87 -12.03 -2.57 4.83
N THR A 88 -12.70 -3.69 4.64
CA THR A 88 -13.95 -4.01 5.30
C THR A 88 -13.67 -5.12 6.32
N VAL A 89 -14.14 -4.97 7.55
CA VAL A 89 -14.01 -6.00 8.59
C VAL A 89 -15.37 -6.35 9.17
N ASN A 90 -15.56 -7.63 9.46
CA ASN A 90 -16.70 -8.15 10.22
C ASN A 90 -16.16 -9.07 11.32
N ALA A 91 -16.49 -8.76 12.56
CA ALA A 91 -16.02 -9.49 13.74
C ALA A 91 -17.16 -9.66 14.74
N ARG A 92 -17.00 -10.59 15.68
CA ARG A 92 -17.97 -10.81 16.75
C ARG A 92 -17.89 -9.73 17.82
N ASN A 93 -19.04 -9.37 18.36
CA ASN A 93 -19.17 -8.53 19.54
C ASN A 93 -19.08 -9.36 20.83
N ARG A 94 -19.21 -8.70 21.99
CA ARG A 94 -19.16 -9.35 23.32
C ARG A 94 -20.25 -10.40 23.58
N PHE A 95 -21.31 -10.44 22.75
CA PHE A 95 -22.40 -11.40 22.84
C PHE A 95 -22.23 -12.59 21.87
N GLY A 96 -21.10 -12.66 21.15
CA GLY A 96 -20.80 -13.73 20.20
C GLY A 96 -21.46 -13.58 18.82
N GLY A 97 -22.22 -12.52 18.58
CA GLY A 97 -22.82 -12.22 17.27
C GLY A 97 -21.90 -11.35 16.42
N TYR A 98 -21.88 -11.58 15.10
CA TYR A 98 -21.17 -10.70 14.16
C TYR A 98 -21.80 -9.30 14.12
N THR A 99 -20.96 -8.26 14.06
CA THR A 99 -21.39 -6.86 14.00
C THR A 99 -21.87 -6.43 12.61
N GLY A 100 -21.65 -7.26 11.59
CA GLY A 100 -21.86 -6.91 10.19
C GLY A 100 -20.61 -6.32 9.54
N ASN A 101 -20.65 -6.16 8.22
CA ASN A 101 -19.53 -5.64 7.45
C ASN A 101 -19.37 -4.13 7.68
N GLN A 102 -18.22 -3.72 8.20
CA GLN A 102 -17.91 -2.32 8.48
C GLN A 102 -16.69 -1.87 7.69
N LYS A 103 -16.79 -0.71 7.03
CA LYS A 103 -15.71 -0.13 6.22
C LYS A 103 -14.84 0.76 7.08
N HIS A 104 -13.55 0.55 7.03
CA HIS A 104 -12.56 1.31 7.77
C HIS A 104 -11.32 1.59 6.91
N ALA A 105 -10.48 2.47 7.43
CA ALA A 105 -9.14 2.64 6.88
C ALA A 105 -8.13 2.85 8.00
N VAL A 106 -6.87 2.57 7.70
CA VAL A 106 -5.74 2.96 8.55
C VAL A 106 -4.71 3.70 7.73
N LEU A 107 -4.07 4.70 8.35
CA LEU A 107 -2.90 5.37 7.81
C LEU A 107 -1.65 4.72 8.41
N ILE A 108 -0.80 4.16 7.56
CA ILE A 108 0.45 3.49 7.94
C ILE A 108 1.63 4.38 7.55
N ARG A 109 2.57 4.58 8.47
CA ARG A 109 3.85 5.24 8.18
C ARG A 109 4.97 4.44 8.84
N ASN A 110 6.01 4.11 8.07
CA ASN A 110 7.19 3.38 8.55
C ASN A 110 6.85 2.09 9.32
N GLY A 111 5.93 1.29 8.77
CA GLY A 111 5.53 0.00 9.35
C GLY A 111 4.57 0.08 10.53
N ALA A 112 4.12 1.27 10.95
CA ALA A 112 3.21 1.46 12.07
C ALA A 112 1.91 2.14 11.65
N VAL A 113 0.79 1.72 12.24
CA VAL A 113 -0.48 2.46 12.12
C VAL A 113 -0.39 3.73 12.96
N ILE A 114 -0.46 4.88 12.29
CA ILE A 114 -0.43 6.20 12.93
C ILE A 114 -1.82 6.83 13.08
N LYS A 115 -2.83 6.30 12.37
CA LYS A 115 -4.24 6.73 12.51
C LYS A 115 -5.22 5.66 12.02
N GLY A 116 -6.29 5.43 12.78
CA GLY A 116 -7.46 4.67 12.33
C GLY A 116 -8.61 5.58 11.91
N LEU A 117 -9.38 5.17 10.91
CA LEU A 117 -10.56 5.86 10.40
C LEU A 117 -11.79 4.95 10.45
N GLY A 118 -12.91 5.50 10.88
CA GLY A 118 -14.17 4.77 11.03
C GLY A 118 -14.24 3.88 12.27
N PHE A 119 -13.17 3.79 13.08
CA PHE A 119 -13.22 3.18 14.41
C PHE A 119 -13.68 4.24 15.42
N GLY A 120 -14.69 3.91 16.23
CA GLY A 120 -15.21 4.80 17.26
C GLY A 120 -14.20 4.99 18.39
N TYR A 121 -14.05 6.23 18.85
CA TYR A 121 -13.29 6.60 20.06
C TYR A 121 -14.17 6.50 21.30
#